data_AF-A0A9X8BUF6-F1
#
_entry.id   AF-A0A9X8BUF6-F1
#
_cell.length_a   1.000
_cell.length_b   1.000
_cell.length_c   1.000
_cell.angle_alpha   90.00
_cell.angle_beta   90.00
_cell.angle_gamma   90.00
#
_symmetry.space_group_name_H-M   'P 1'
#
loop_
_entity.id
_entity.type
_entity.pdbx_description
1 polymer ?
#
loop_
_entity_poly.entity_id
_entity_poly.type
_entity_poly.pdbx_seq_one_letter_code
_entity_poly.pdbx_strand_id
1 'polypeptide(L)'
;MSKLFKKKSVTQLLEPSKSKTLMKTLGSFDLVMLGLGSIIGTGVLVLAGLVAARDAGPAVVFSFVLAAIVCGFIALCYAEIASILPVSGSVYTYAYATIGELVAHLVGWMLLSIYILATAAVASGWTGYFHTLISGLGLEMPKSLLMIPSQGGMMNLPAIVITLIITLIITWMLSRGTKESKRITNIMVLIKIGMVILFIIVGVFYIKPGNWVPFTPYGVSGLSASWAAAFFTFMRFDILVTSAEEVKDPQRKLPIGIIVSLIIVTANSTVRIFHISK
;
A
#
# COMPACT_ATOMS: atom_id res chain seq x y z
N MET A 1 4.85 28.42 -26.02
CA MET A 1 4.81 26.94 -25.97
C MET A 1 6.13 26.28 -25.55
N SER A 2 7.33 26.77 -25.92
CA SER A 2 8.60 26.06 -25.61
C SER A 2 8.99 25.96 -24.11
N LYS A 3 8.35 26.74 -23.22
CA LYS A 3 8.57 26.61 -21.76
C LYS A 3 7.82 25.43 -21.13
N LEU A 4 6.71 24.94 -21.72
CA LEU A 4 5.85 23.92 -21.10
C LEU A 4 6.45 22.51 -21.11
N PHE A 5 7.37 22.23 -22.04
CA PHE A 5 8.04 20.92 -22.18
C PHE A 5 9.50 20.97 -21.75
N LYS A 6 9.90 21.98 -20.97
CA LYS A 6 11.28 22.11 -20.53
C LYS A 6 11.60 20.97 -19.57
N LYS A 7 12.59 20.14 -19.92
CA LYS A 7 13.11 19.07 -19.06
C LYS A 7 14.13 19.68 -18.10
N LYS A 8 14.09 19.28 -16.83
CA LYS A 8 15.15 19.64 -15.88
C LYS A 8 16.34 18.74 -16.16
N SER A 9 17.54 19.30 -16.24
CA SER A 9 18.72 18.47 -16.49
C SER A 9 18.93 17.52 -15.32
N VAL A 10 19.43 16.32 -15.61
CA VAL A 10 19.78 15.32 -14.58
C VAL A 10 20.75 15.93 -13.55
N THR A 11 21.68 16.78 -13.99
CA THR A 11 22.61 17.52 -13.13
C THR A 11 21.91 18.45 -12.13
N GLN A 12 20.87 19.18 -12.55
CA GLN A 12 20.08 20.05 -11.67
C GLN A 12 19.12 19.29 -10.74
N LEU A 13 18.76 18.04 -11.08
CA LEU A 13 18.00 17.16 -10.19
C LEU A 13 18.90 16.53 -9.12
N LEU A 14 20.17 16.30 -9.44
CA LEU A 14 21.17 15.75 -8.52
C LEU A 14 21.78 16.81 -7.58
N GLU A 15 21.76 18.10 -7.96
CA GLU A 15 22.29 19.22 -7.14
C GLU A 15 21.65 19.35 -5.75
N PRO A 16 20.31 19.34 -5.59
CA PRO A 16 19.67 19.35 -4.27
C PRO A 16 20.01 18.10 -3.45
N SER A 17 20.17 16.95 -4.10
CA SER A 17 20.52 15.67 -3.46
C SER A 17 21.97 15.67 -2.95
N LYS A 18 22.89 16.40 -3.59
CA LYS A 18 24.25 16.65 -3.08
C LYS A 18 24.27 17.56 -1.84
N SER A 19 23.29 18.46 -1.69
CA SER A 19 23.22 19.42 -0.57
C SER A 19 22.61 18.84 0.71
N LYS A 20 21.82 17.76 0.61
CA LYS A 20 21.24 17.03 1.75
C LYS A 20 21.64 15.56 1.66
N THR A 21 22.85 15.23 2.09
CA THR A 21 23.33 13.85 2.12
C THR A 21 22.59 13.04 3.19
N LEU A 22 21.44 12.47 2.81
CA LEU A 22 20.80 11.42 3.60
C LEU A 22 21.78 10.25 3.76
N MET A 23 21.95 9.78 4.99
CA MET A 23 22.82 8.64 5.25
C MET A 23 22.20 7.37 4.67
N LYS A 24 22.91 6.76 3.71
CA LYS A 24 22.56 5.45 3.13
C LYS A 24 22.63 4.38 4.21
N THR A 25 21.48 3.99 4.72
CA THR A 25 21.34 3.10 5.89
C THR A 25 20.52 1.87 5.57
N LEU A 26 19.65 1.91 4.55
CA LEU A 26 18.74 0.82 4.22
C LEU A 26 19.44 -0.27 3.41
N GLY A 27 19.33 -1.52 3.88
CA GLY A 27 19.70 -2.73 3.17
C GLY A 27 18.51 -3.41 2.47
N SER A 28 18.75 -4.60 1.90
CA SER A 28 17.69 -5.37 1.23
C SER A 28 16.62 -5.83 2.21
N PHE A 29 17.01 -6.21 3.43
CA PHE A 29 16.08 -6.62 4.47
C PHE A 29 15.17 -5.46 4.90
N ASP A 30 15.73 -4.27 5.11
CA ASP A 30 14.95 -3.08 5.47
C ASP A 30 13.98 -2.70 4.36
N LEU A 31 14.38 -2.85 3.08
CA LEU A 31 13.48 -2.65 1.95
C LEU A 31 12.35 -3.68 1.92
N VAL A 32 12.63 -4.95 2.17
CA VAL A 32 11.56 -5.96 2.27
C VAL A 32 10.61 -5.63 3.43
N MET A 33 11.13 -5.22 4.58
CA MET A 33 10.29 -4.80 5.71
C MET A 33 9.47 -3.56 5.38
N LEU A 34 10.05 -2.55 4.73
CA LEU A 34 9.32 -1.36 4.28
C LEU A 34 8.21 -1.72 3.28
N GLY A 35 8.50 -2.60 2.32
CA GLY A 35 7.55 -3.05 1.31
C GLY A 35 6.42 -3.87 1.91
N LEU A 36 6.72 -4.82 2.80
CA LEU A 36 5.71 -5.58 3.52
C LEU A 36 4.86 -4.66 4.42
N GLY A 37 5.49 -3.72 5.11
CA GLY A 37 4.82 -2.76 5.98
C GLY A 37 3.88 -1.81 5.25
N SER A 38 4.24 -1.45 4.01
CA SER A 38 3.43 -0.57 3.18
C SER A 38 2.32 -1.34 2.48
N ILE A 39 2.60 -2.50 1.89
CA ILE A 39 1.63 -3.26 1.09
C ILE A 39 0.61 -3.97 2.00
N ILE A 40 1.05 -4.52 3.16
CA ILE A 40 0.15 -5.17 4.13
C ILE A 40 -0.58 -4.10 4.95
N GLY A 41 -1.83 -3.84 4.56
CA GLY A 41 -2.73 -2.92 5.24
C GLY A 41 -4.18 -3.19 4.87
N THR A 42 -5.00 -2.13 4.82
CA THR A 42 -6.44 -2.20 4.52
C THR A 42 -6.77 -2.95 3.22
N GLY A 43 -5.90 -2.90 2.20
CA GLY A 43 -6.08 -3.64 0.95
C GLY A 43 -6.18 -5.15 1.17
N VAL A 44 -5.12 -5.76 1.70
CA VAL A 44 -5.13 -7.19 2.06
C VAL A 44 -6.16 -7.43 3.17
N LEU A 45 -6.10 -6.67 4.27
CA LEU A 45 -6.78 -6.99 5.52
C LEU A 45 -8.31 -6.81 5.47
N VAL A 46 -8.80 -5.81 4.74
CA VAL A 46 -10.24 -5.48 4.68
C VAL A 46 -10.81 -5.73 3.28
N LEU A 47 -10.22 -5.12 2.25
CA LEU A 47 -10.81 -5.14 0.90
C LEU A 47 -10.83 -6.55 0.30
N ALA A 48 -9.78 -7.35 0.51
CA ALA A 48 -9.76 -8.73 0.01
C ALA A 48 -10.97 -9.55 0.49
N GLY A 49 -11.37 -9.39 1.76
CA GLY A 49 -12.52 -10.09 2.31
C GLY A 49 -13.86 -9.54 1.81
N LEU A 50 -13.98 -8.22 1.70
CA LEU A 50 -15.20 -7.58 1.18
C LEU A 50 -15.49 -8.01 -0.27
N VAL A 51 -14.45 -8.02 -1.09
CA VAL A 51 -14.51 -8.35 -2.52
C VAL A 51 -14.66 -9.86 -2.74
N ALA A 52 -14.06 -10.69 -1.87
CA ALA A 52 -14.36 -12.12 -1.84
C ALA A 52 -15.85 -12.37 -1.56
N ALA A 53 -16.42 -11.68 -0.56
CA ALA A 53 -17.79 -11.91 -0.12
C ALA A 53 -18.86 -11.35 -1.07
N ARG A 54 -18.57 -10.28 -1.81
CA ARG A 54 -19.58 -9.54 -2.61
C ARG A 54 -19.41 -9.63 -4.11
N ASP A 55 -18.18 -9.76 -4.60
CA ASP A 55 -17.88 -9.52 -6.01
C ASP A 55 -17.32 -10.73 -6.74
N ALA A 56 -16.37 -11.46 -6.15
CA ALA A 56 -15.61 -12.49 -6.87
C ALA A 56 -15.66 -13.90 -6.25
N GLY A 57 -16.08 -14.04 -4.99
CA GLY A 57 -16.04 -15.34 -4.31
C GLY A 57 -14.61 -15.85 -4.13
N PRO A 58 -14.43 -17.18 -4.05
CA PRO A 58 -13.11 -17.83 -4.02
C PRO A 58 -12.19 -17.43 -5.19
N ALA A 59 -12.77 -17.07 -6.34
CA ALA A 59 -12.01 -16.69 -7.53
C ALA A 59 -11.23 -15.37 -7.41
N VAL A 60 -11.44 -14.57 -6.35
CA VAL A 60 -10.68 -13.35 -6.08
C VAL A 60 -9.17 -13.59 -5.98
N VAL A 61 -8.73 -14.83 -5.71
CA VAL A 61 -7.31 -15.23 -5.80
C VAL A 61 -6.70 -14.87 -7.15
N PHE A 62 -7.42 -15.10 -8.26
CA PHE A 62 -6.91 -14.81 -9.60
C PHE A 62 -6.70 -13.31 -9.80
N SER A 63 -7.60 -12.47 -9.29
CA SER A 63 -7.46 -11.01 -9.36
C SER A 63 -6.24 -10.53 -8.58
N PHE A 64 -5.96 -11.11 -7.41
CA PHE A 64 -4.76 -10.78 -6.62
C PHE A 64 -3.47 -11.25 -7.28
N VAL A 65 -3.43 -12.46 -7.84
CA VAL A 65 -2.26 -12.98 -8.56
C VAL A 65 -1.98 -12.13 -9.81
N LEU A 66 -3.00 -11.82 -10.60
CA LEU A 66 -2.85 -11.00 -11.80
C LEU A 66 -2.42 -9.56 -11.46
N ALA A 67 -3.02 -8.95 -10.44
CA ALA A 67 -2.60 -7.64 -9.95
C ALA A 67 -1.14 -7.65 -9.48
N ALA A 68 -0.69 -8.68 -8.76
CA ALA A 68 0.69 -8.82 -8.34
C ALA A 68 1.67 -8.92 -9.52
N ILE A 69 1.32 -9.66 -10.57
CA ILE A 69 2.13 -9.78 -11.78
C ILE A 69 2.27 -8.43 -12.49
N VAL A 70 1.14 -7.74 -12.71
CA VAL A 70 1.14 -6.44 -13.39
C VAL A 70 1.89 -5.39 -12.56
N CYS A 71 1.64 -5.32 -11.25
CA CYS A 71 2.39 -4.45 -10.35
C CYS A 71 3.88 -4.81 -10.30
N GLY A 72 4.23 -6.10 -10.41
CA GLY A 72 5.61 -6.56 -10.51
C GLY A 72 6.32 -5.96 -11.72
N PHE A 73 5.72 -6.03 -12.91
CA PHE A 73 6.29 -5.42 -14.11
C PHE A 73 6.44 -3.90 -13.97
N ILE A 74 5.41 -3.20 -13.47
CA ILE A 74 5.47 -1.75 -13.25
C ILE A 74 6.59 -1.40 -12.26
N ALA A 75 6.69 -2.15 -11.17
CA ALA A 75 7.67 -1.91 -10.13
C ALA A 75 9.11 -2.20 -10.60
N LEU A 76 9.32 -3.16 -11.51
CA LEU A 76 10.62 -3.38 -12.16
C LEU A 76 11.04 -2.20 -13.03
N CYS A 77 10.13 -1.66 -13.85
CA CYS A 77 10.40 -0.45 -14.63
C CYS A 77 10.74 0.74 -13.72
N TYR A 78 10.06 0.86 -12.57
CA TYR A 78 10.35 1.90 -11.59
C TYR A 78 11.71 1.69 -10.91
N ALA A 79 12.06 0.45 -10.58
CA ALA A 79 13.33 0.10 -9.98
C ALA A 79 14.51 0.45 -10.90
N GLU A 80 14.36 0.20 -12.20
CA GLU A 80 15.34 0.57 -13.21
C GLU A 80 15.59 2.09 -13.22
N ILE A 81 14.52 2.90 -13.31
CA ILE A 81 14.66 4.36 -13.31
C ILE A 81 15.21 4.87 -11.97
N ALA A 82 14.73 4.34 -10.85
CA ALA A 82 15.19 4.71 -9.51
C ALA A 82 16.67 4.39 -9.26
N SER A 83 17.18 3.35 -9.92
CA SER A 83 18.58 2.96 -9.82
C SER A 83 19.53 3.88 -10.60
N ILE A 84 19.02 4.51 -11.68
CA ILE A 84 19.76 5.47 -12.52
C ILE A 84 19.68 6.87 -11.91
N LEU A 85 18.49 7.24 -11.42
CA LEU A 85 18.20 8.52 -10.80
C LEU A 85 17.81 8.28 -9.33
N PRO A 86 18.78 8.05 -8.42
CA PRO A 86 18.52 7.82 -7.01
C PRO A 86 18.22 9.15 -6.33
N VAL A 87 17.12 9.78 -6.75
CA VAL A 87 16.61 11.04 -6.21
C VAL A 87 15.24 10.81 -5.58
N SER A 88 15.01 11.43 -4.43
CA SER A 88 13.74 11.34 -3.72
C SER A 88 12.73 12.24 -4.42
N GLY A 89 11.76 11.61 -5.08
CA GLY A 89 10.75 12.33 -5.85
C GLY A 89 9.81 11.47 -6.68
N SER A 90 10.02 10.14 -6.69
CA SER A 90 9.11 9.18 -7.34
C SER A 90 8.81 9.55 -8.82
N VAL A 91 7.64 9.12 -9.30
CA VAL A 91 7.15 9.32 -10.67
C VAL A 91 7.15 10.77 -11.12
N TYR A 92 6.94 11.72 -10.20
CA TYR A 92 6.99 13.14 -10.50
C TYR A 92 8.35 13.54 -11.08
N THR A 93 9.42 13.17 -10.38
CA THR A 93 10.78 13.49 -10.83
C THR A 93 11.15 12.74 -12.10
N TYR A 94 10.68 11.51 -12.27
CA TYR A 94 10.90 10.73 -13.49
C TYR A 94 10.20 11.34 -14.70
N ALA A 95 8.95 11.78 -14.55
CA ALA A 95 8.20 12.48 -15.60
C ALA A 95 8.85 13.84 -15.95
N TYR A 96 9.39 14.55 -14.95
CA TYR A 96 10.12 15.81 -15.17
C TYR A 96 11.41 15.59 -15.97
N ALA A 97 12.15 14.52 -15.67
CA ALA A 97 13.39 14.18 -16.36
C ALA A 97 13.16 13.68 -17.80
N THR A 98 12.09 12.92 -18.03
CA THR A 98 11.86 12.20 -19.31
C THR A 98 10.97 12.96 -20.28
N ILE A 99 9.85 13.52 -19.82
CA ILE A 99 8.79 14.08 -20.67
C ILE A 99 8.82 15.62 -20.63
N GLY A 100 8.85 16.21 -19.44
CA GLY A 100 8.93 17.67 -19.25
C GLY A 100 7.96 18.21 -18.19
N GLU A 101 8.05 19.52 -17.96
CA GLU A 101 7.40 20.20 -16.84
C GLU A 101 5.87 20.06 -16.78
N LEU A 102 5.15 20.21 -17.90
CA LEU A 102 3.68 20.11 -17.90
C LEU A 102 3.19 18.74 -17.42
N VAL A 103 3.74 17.67 -17.99
CA VAL A 103 3.36 16.30 -17.63
C VAL A 103 3.79 15.99 -16.20
N ALA A 104 4.97 16.45 -15.79
CA ALA A 104 5.40 16.31 -14.41
C ALA A 104 4.45 17.02 -13.44
N HIS A 105 3.99 18.23 -13.75
CA HIS A 105 3.05 18.96 -12.90
C HIS A 105 1.71 18.23 -12.76
N LEU A 106 1.18 17.69 -13.88
CA LEU A 106 -0.04 16.87 -13.85
C LEU A 106 0.14 15.59 -13.02
N VAL A 107 1.28 14.89 -13.19
CA VAL A 107 1.63 13.72 -12.38
C VAL A 107 1.75 14.09 -10.89
N GLY A 108 2.33 15.26 -10.56
CA GLY A 108 2.43 15.74 -9.19
C GLY A 108 1.06 15.94 -8.53
N TRP A 109 0.12 16.59 -9.23
CA TRP A 109 -1.26 16.73 -8.75
C TRP A 109 -1.97 15.38 -8.62
N MET A 110 -1.78 14.48 -9.58
CA MET A 110 -2.33 13.13 -9.53
C MET A 110 -1.80 12.35 -8.31
N LEU A 111 -0.49 12.44 -8.03
CA LEU A 111 0.11 11.82 -6.84
C LEU A 111 -0.44 12.41 -5.55
N LEU A 112 -0.61 13.73 -5.47
CA LEU A 112 -1.20 14.36 -4.29
C LEU A 112 -2.64 13.85 -4.05
N SER A 113 -3.46 13.81 -5.10
CA SER A 113 -4.83 13.29 -5.01
C SER A 113 -4.89 11.81 -4.63
N ILE A 114 -3.99 10.97 -5.17
CA ILE A 114 -4.00 9.53 -4.87
C ILE A 114 -3.58 9.25 -3.43
N TYR A 115 -2.64 10.01 -2.87
CA TYR A 115 -2.24 9.86 -1.46
C TYR A 115 -3.37 10.28 -0.50
N ILE A 116 -4.10 11.36 -0.82
CA ILE A 116 -5.27 11.78 -0.03
C ILE A 116 -6.34 10.68 -0.05
N LEU A 117 -6.69 10.18 -1.24
CA LEU A 117 -7.68 9.13 -1.40
C LEU A 117 -7.27 7.82 -0.72
N ALA A 118 -6.02 7.41 -0.87
CA ALA A 118 -5.50 6.21 -0.23
C ALA A 118 -5.50 6.32 1.30
N THR A 119 -5.17 7.49 1.85
CA THR A 119 -5.22 7.72 3.30
C THR A 119 -6.64 7.63 3.82
N ALA A 120 -7.60 8.23 3.14
CA ALA A 120 -9.02 8.14 3.48
C ALA A 120 -9.54 6.69 3.39
N ALA A 121 -9.16 5.95 2.34
CA ALA A 121 -9.53 4.54 2.18
C ALA A 121 -8.94 3.66 3.30
N VAL A 122 -7.69 3.88 3.69
CA VAL A 122 -7.07 3.17 4.82
C VAL A 122 -7.82 3.46 6.10
N ALA A 123 -8.06 4.74 6.43
CA ALA A 123 -8.78 5.15 7.63
C ALA A 123 -10.19 4.56 7.71
N SER A 124 -10.91 4.51 6.58
CA SER A 124 -12.22 3.86 6.50
C SER A 124 -12.16 2.36 6.82
N GLY A 125 -11.12 1.67 6.35
CA GLY A 125 -10.90 0.26 6.71
C GLY A 125 -10.65 0.04 8.20
N TRP A 126 -9.99 1.00 8.87
CA TRP A 126 -9.80 0.95 10.32
C TRP A 126 -11.09 1.13 11.12
N THR A 127 -12.07 1.88 10.59
CA THR A 127 -13.40 1.99 11.21
C THR A 127 -14.05 0.63 11.43
N GLY A 128 -13.91 -0.29 10.47
CA GLY A 128 -14.44 -1.65 10.61
C GLY A 128 -13.84 -2.38 11.81
N TYR A 129 -12.51 -2.37 11.93
CA TYR A 129 -11.82 -2.98 13.07
C TYR A 129 -12.15 -2.32 14.40
N PHE A 130 -12.23 -0.98 14.43
CA PHE A 130 -12.58 -0.22 15.62
C PHE A 130 -14.01 -0.55 16.09
N HIS A 131 -14.95 -0.65 15.15
CA HIS A 131 -16.32 -1.06 15.45
C HIS A 131 -16.39 -2.49 16.01
N THR A 132 -15.66 -3.44 15.41
CA THR A 132 -15.58 -4.83 15.93
C THR A 132 -14.98 -4.88 17.34
N LEU A 133 -13.97 -4.04 17.63
CA LEU A 133 -13.38 -3.97 18.97
C LEU A 133 -14.38 -3.44 20.01
N ILE A 134 -15.09 -2.35 19.69
CA ILE A 134 -16.03 -1.70 20.61
C ILE A 134 -17.28 -2.54 20.84
N SER A 135 -17.79 -3.20 19.79
CA SER A 135 -18.89 -4.17 19.93
C SER A 135 -18.47 -5.37 20.78
N GLY A 136 -17.21 -5.82 20.69
CA GLY A 136 -16.65 -6.84 21.59
C GLY A 136 -16.59 -6.41 23.07
N LEU A 137 -16.59 -5.11 23.35
CA LEU A 137 -16.70 -4.54 24.70
C LEU A 137 -18.15 -4.30 25.15
N GLY A 138 -19.14 -4.71 24.34
CA GLY A 138 -20.57 -4.54 24.63
C GLY A 138 -21.13 -3.15 24.32
N LEU A 139 -20.35 -2.28 23.65
CA LEU A 139 -20.78 -0.95 23.25
C LEU A 139 -21.19 -0.96 21.78
N GLU A 140 -22.40 -0.50 21.47
CA GLU A 140 -22.84 -0.34 20.08
C GLU A 140 -22.73 1.13 19.65
N MET A 141 -21.98 1.38 18.57
CA MET A 141 -21.91 2.71 17.99
C MET A 141 -22.99 2.91 16.94
N PRO A 142 -23.66 4.08 16.92
CA PRO A 142 -24.72 4.35 15.97
C PRO A 142 -24.19 4.38 14.54
N LYS A 143 -24.92 3.73 13.62
CA LYS A 143 -24.56 3.62 12.19
C LYS A 143 -24.35 4.98 11.52
N SER A 144 -25.03 6.03 12.01
CA SER A 144 -24.87 7.41 11.54
C SER A 144 -23.44 7.96 11.69
N LEU A 145 -22.67 7.45 12.66
CA LEU A 145 -21.28 7.88 12.91
C LEU A 145 -20.23 6.94 12.31
N LEU A 146 -20.65 5.78 11.78
CA LEU A 146 -19.74 4.78 11.21
C LEU A 146 -19.63 4.89 9.69
N MET A 147 -20.68 5.38 9.04
CA MET A 147 -20.83 5.37 7.59
C MET A 147 -20.85 6.79 7.02
N ILE A 148 -20.39 6.91 5.77
CA ILE A 148 -20.49 8.14 4.98
C ILE A 148 -21.92 8.32 4.41
N PRO A 149 -22.30 9.53 3.96
CA PRO A 149 -23.62 9.82 3.37
C PRO A 149 -24.07 8.87 2.27
N SER A 150 -23.15 8.47 1.38
CA SER A 150 -23.45 7.52 0.31
C SER A 150 -23.78 6.11 0.79
N GLN A 151 -23.52 5.78 2.06
CA GLN A 151 -23.84 4.50 2.69
C GLN A 151 -24.90 4.64 3.79
N GLY A 152 -25.60 5.78 3.87
CA GLY A 152 -26.68 6.02 4.83
C GLY A 152 -26.24 6.51 6.22
N GLY A 153 -24.97 6.92 6.39
CA GLY A 153 -24.50 7.60 7.60
C GLY A 153 -24.32 9.10 7.42
N MET A 154 -23.96 9.83 8.47
CA MET A 154 -23.68 11.28 8.37
C MET A 154 -22.20 11.53 8.08
N MET A 155 -21.32 10.90 8.84
CA MET A 155 -19.87 10.93 8.62
C MET A 155 -19.22 9.69 9.23
N ASN A 156 -18.09 9.27 8.67
CA ASN A 156 -17.26 8.24 9.28
C ASN A 156 -16.37 8.86 10.38
N LEU A 157 -16.95 9.05 11.57
CA LEU A 157 -16.32 9.72 12.69
C LEU A 157 -15.05 8.98 13.18
N PRO A 158 -15.02 7.64 13.33
CA PRO A 158 -13.80 6.93 13.70
C PRO A 158 -12.66 7.13 12.71
N ALA A 159 -12.94 7.12 11.40
CA ALA A 159 -11.90 7.36 10.40
C ALA A 159 -11.29 8.76 10.54
N ILE A 160 -12.11 9.79 10.79
CA ILE A 160 -11.64 11.16 11.00
C ILE A 160 -10.75 11.25 12.25
N VAL A 161 -11.23 10.71 13.37
CA VAL A 161 -10.51 10.75 14.65
C VAL A 161 -9.19 9.98 14.56
N ILE A 162 -9.20 8.76 14.02
CA ILE A 162 -7.99 7.94 13.86
C ILE A 162 -6.98 8.64 12.94
N THR A 163 -7.44 9.20 11.82
CA THR A 163 -6.56 9.93 10.89
C THR A 163 -5.93 11.14 11.56
N LEU A 164 -6.72 11.92 12.31
CA LEU A 164 -6.24 13.11 13.00
C LEU A 164 -5.22 12.74 14.08
N ILE A 165 -5.50 11.74 14.90
CA ILE A 165 -4.59 11.24 15.94
C ILE A 165 -3.28 10.75 15.33
N ILE A 166 -3.34 9.89 14.31
CA ILE A 166 -2.14 9.35 13.66
C ILE A 166 -1.32 10.47 13.01
N THR A 167 -1.98 11.44 12.36
CA THR A 167 -1.29 12.58 11.76
C THR A 167 -0.57 13.42 12.80
N LEU A 168 -1.20 13.69 13.95
CA LEU A 168 -0.57 14.40 15.06
C LEU A 168 0.63 13.63 15.62
N ILE A 169 0.48 12.32 15.83
CA ILE A 169 1.56 11.45 16.33
C ILE A 169 2.74 11.45 15.36
N ILE A 170 2.50 11.25 14.07
CA ILE A 170 3.57 11.22 13.05
C ILE A 170 4.22 12.61 12.94
N THR A 171 3.45 13.68 12.97
CA THR A 171 3.98 15.06 12.92
C THR A 171 4.87 15.33 14.14
N TRP A 172 4.44 14.91 15.32
CA TRP A 172 5.21 15.03 16.57
C TRP A 172 6.47 14.15 16.57
N MET A 173 6.41 12.94 15.99
CA MET A 173 7.58 12.09 15.83
C MET A 173 8.60 12.70 14.85
N LEU A 174 8.12 13.24 13.72
CA LEU A 174 8.96 13.89 12.72
C LEU A 174 9.62 15.17 13.27
N SER A 175 8.94 15.92 14.14
CA SER A 175 9.52 17.12 14.76
C SER A 175 10.63 16.81 15.78
N ARG A 176 10.69 15.59 16.33
CA ARG A 176 11.75 15.13 17.25
C ARG A 176 12.94 14.44 16.58
N GLY A 177 12.92 14.27 15.26
CA GLY A 177 14.00 13.69 14.47
C GLY A 177 13.85 12.19 14.17
N THR A 178 14.46 11.76 13.07
CA THR A 178 14.15 10.49 12.37
C THR A 178 14.93 9.26 12.86
N LYS A 179 15.87 9.39 13.80
CA LYS A 179 16.74 8.27 14.24
C LYS A 179 15.97 7.16 14.96
N GLU A 180 15.04 7.49 15.85
CA GLU A 180 14.20 6.51 16.57
C GLU A 180 13.06 5.93 15.72
N SER A 181 12.74 6.56 14.58
CA SER A 181 11.61 6.18 13.73
C SER A 181 11.80 4.81 13.04
N LYS A 182 13.06 4.42 12.77
CA LYS A 182 13.37 3.16 12.06
C LYS A 182 13.04 1.92 12.89
N ARG A 183 13.40 1.92 14.18
CA ARG A 183 13.13 0.78 15.07
C ARG A 183 11.63 0.57 15.28
N ILE A 184 10.91 1.66 15.50
CA ILE A 184 9.44 1.64 15.66
C ILE A 184 8.77 1.10 14.40
N THR A 185 9.21 1.55 13.21
CA THR A 185 8.70 1.06 11.92
C THR A 185 8.91 -0.45 11.77
N ASN A 186 10.14 -0.94 11.98
CA ASN A 186 10.43 -2.37 11.83
C ASN A 186 9.62 -3.23 12.80
N ILE A 187 9.45 -2.80 14.06
CA ILE A 187 8.61 -3.50 15.05
C ILE A 187 7.15 -3.55 14.59
N MET A 188 6.58 -2.43 14.11
CA MET A 188 5.20 -2.41 13.62
C MET A 188 4.98 -3.36 12.43
N VAL A 189 5.95 -3.43 11.51
CA VAL A 189 5.89 -4.36 10.39
C VAL A 189 5.93 -5.81 10.86
N LEU A 190 6.84 -6.14 11.78
CA LEU A 190 6.95 -7.49 12.33
C LEU A 190 5.66 -7.93 13.04
N ILE A 191 5.02 -7.04 13.80
CA ILE A 191 3.72 -7.31 14.42
C ILE A 191 2.67 -7.60 13.35
N LYS A 192 2.56 -6.78 12.31
CA LYS A 192 1.61 -7.00 11.20
C LYS A 192 1.83 -8.33 10.49
N ILE A 193 3.08 -8.66 10.18
CA ILE A 193 3.43 -9.93 9.54
C ILE A 193 3.08 -11.09 10.47
N GLY A 194 3.44 -10.99 11.76
CA GLY A 194 3.11 -11.99 12.77
C GLY A 194 1.61 -12.25 12.88
N MET A 195 0.79 -11.19 12.87
CA MET A 195 -0.68 -11.31 12.86
C MET A 195 -1.20 -12.05 11.63
N VAL A 196 -0.64 -11.77 10.44
CA VAL A 196 -1.02 -12.46 9.19
C VAL A 196 -0.61 -13.94 9.23
N ILE A 197 0.61 -14.23 9.67
CA ILE A 197 1.10 -15.62 9.81
C ILE A 197 0.25 -16.39 10.82
N LEU A 198 -0.05 -15.79 11.97
CA LEU A 198 -0.92 -16.40 12.99
C LEU A 198 -2.30 -16.71 12.41
N PHE A 199 -2.89 -15.76 11.67
CA PHE A 199 -4.18 -15.96 11.00
C PHE A 199 -4.12 -17.12 10.00
N ILE A 200 -3.03 -17.25 9.23
CA ILE A 200 -2.83 -18.36 8.29
C ILE A 200 -2.72 -19.69 9.05
N ILE A 201 -1.85 -19.78 10.06
CA ILE A 201 -1.61 -21.03 10.81
C ILE A 201 -2.89 -21.52 11.47
N VAL A 202 -3.58 -20.64 12.21
CA VAL A 202 -4.83 -20.99 12.89
C VAL A 202 -5.92 -21.29 11.86
N GLY A 203 -6.00 -20.48 10.80
CA GLY A 203 -7.00 -20.63 9.76
C GLY A 203 -6.96 -21.99 9.07
N VAL A 204 -5.77 -22.56 8.83
CA VAL A 204 -5.62 -23.80 8.05
C VAL A 204 -6.42 -24.95 8.67
N PHE A 205 -6.57 -24.96 10.00
CA PHE A 205 -7.36 -25.96 10.72
C PHE A 205 -8.88 -25.82 10.55
N TYR A 206 -9.36 -24.70 10.00
CA TYR A 206 -10.79 -24.40 9.82
C TYR A 206 -11.22 -24.32 8.34
N ILE A 207 -10.34 -24.67 7.39
CA ILE A 207 -10.68 -24.70 5.97
C ILE A 207 -11.72 -25.79 5.70
N LYS A 208 -12.84 -25.40 5.08
CA LYS A 208 -13.86 -26.33 4.58
C LYS A 208 -13.84 -26.29 3.04
N PRO A 209 -13.35 -27.33 2.34
CA PRO A 209 -13.30 -27.35 0.87
C PRO A 209 -14.65 -27.13 0.19
N GLY A 210 -15.76 -27.46 0.85
CA GLY A 210 -17.11 -27.18 0.35
C GLY A 210 -17.40 -25.70 0.12
N ASN A 211 -16.69 -24.79 0.80
CA ASN A 211 -16.84 -23.34 0.62
C ASN A 211 -16.22 -22.83 -0.68
N TRP A 212 -15.44 -23.65 -1.39
CA TRP A 212 -14.86 -23.28 -2.67
C TRP A 212 -15.81 -23.56 -3.85
N VAL A 213 -16.99 -24.11 -3.57
CA VAL A 213 -18.00 -24.44 -4.58
C VAL A 213 -19.27 -23.64 -4.29
N PRO A 214 -19.77 -22.83 -5.24
CA PRO A 214 -19.17 -22.53 -6.55
C PRO A 214 -17.94 -21.62 -6.43
N PHE A 215 -16.88 -21.90 -7.22
CA PHE A 215 -15.62 -21.14 -7.17
C PHE A 215 -15.76 -19.73 -7.75
N THR A 216 -16.59 -19.59 -8.79
CA THR A 216 -16.90 -18.33 -9.48
C THR A 216 -18.40 -18.02 -9.38
N PRO A 217 -18.94 -17.69 -8.19
CA PRO A 217 -20.38 -17.44 -8.02
C PRO A 217 -20.87 -16.25 -8.86
N TYR A 218 -19.99 -15.27 -9.10
CA TYR A 218 -20.28 -14.04 -9.83
C TYR A 218 -19.76 -14.03 -11.27
N GLY A 219 -19.30 -15.18 -11.77
CA GLY A 219 -18.74 -15.32 -13.12
C GLY A 219 -17.50 -14.47 -13.38
N VAL A 220 -17.15 -14.30 -14.66
CA VAL A 220 -15.98 -13.52 -15.09
C VAL A 220 -16.18 -12.01 -14.85
N SER A 221 -17.42 -11.53 -14.83
CA SER A 221 -17.75 -10.15 -14.48
C SER A 221 -17.30 -9.79 -13.06
N GLY A 222 -17.47 -10.71 -12.09
CA GLY A 222 -17.01 -10.52 -10.71
C GLY A 222 -15.49 -10.39 -10.56
N LEU A 223 -14.74 -11.11 -11.42
CA LEU A 223 -13.28 -11.00 -11.48
C LEU A 223 -12.83 -9.59 -11.91
N SER A 224 -13.53 -8.97 -12.86
CA SER A 224 -13.19 -7.61 -13.31
C SER A 224 -13.40 -6.55 -12.21
N ALA A 225 -14.49 -6.66 -11.44
CA ALA A 225 -14.79 -5.76 -10.32
C ALA A 225 -13.75 -5.86 -9.19
N SER A 226 -13.29 -7.09 -8.92
CA SER A 226 -12.30 -7.35 -7.87
C SER A 226 -10.87 -6.90 -8.21
N TRP A 227 -10.59 -6.62 -9.49
CA TRP A 227 -9.24 -6.21 -9.91
C TRP A 227 -8.84 -4.85 -9.34
N ALA A 228 -9.74 -3.86 -9.30
CA ALA A 228 -9.42 -2.54 -8.76
C ALA A 228 -8.95 -2.60 -7.29
N ALA A 229 -9.61 -3.43 -6.48
CA ALA A 229 -9.25 -3.64 -5.08
C ALA A 229 -7.93 -4.42 -4.91
N ALA A 230 -7.69 -5.42 -5.78
CA ALA A 230 -6.43 -6.13 -5.83
C ALA A 230 -5.27 -5.19 -6.20
N PHE A 231 -5.45 -4.34 -7.22
CA PHE A 231 -4.46 -3.31 -7.59
C PHE A 231 -4.19 -2.32 -6.47
N PHE A 232 -5.24 -1.83 -5.79
CA PHE A 232 -5.10 -0.92 -4.65
C PHE A 232 -4.18 -1.50 -3.56
N THR A 233 -4.22 -2.81 -3.36
CA THR A 233 -3.37 -3.49 -2.39
C THR A 233 -1.89 -3.38 -2.75
N PHE A 234 -1.54 -3.67 -4.02
CA PHE A 234 -0.15 -3.71 -4.46
C PHE A 234 0.43 -2.34 -4.82
N MET A 235 -0.39 -1.31 -5.03
CA MET A 235 0.03 0.03 -5.45
C MET A 235 1.10 0.69 -4.55
N ARG A 236 1.25 0.24 -3.30
CA ARG A 236 2.12 0.83 -2.27
C ARG A 236 3.61 0.40 -2.35
N PHE A 237 4.04 -0.21 -3.47
CA PHE A 237 5.45 -0.51 -3.73
C PHE A 237 6.28 0.76 -3.98
N ASP A 238 5.62 1.86 -4.35
CA ASP A 238 6.23 3.16 -4.67
C ASP A 238 7.05 3.74 -3.51
N ILE A 239 6.71 3.38 -2.26
CA ILE A 239 7.50 3.78 -1.09
C ILE A 239 8.96 3.31 -1.17
N LEU A 240 9.20 2.11 -1.73
CA LEU A 240 10.54 1.56 -1.89
C LEU A 240 11.36 2.43 -2.83
N VAL A 241 10.71 2.90 -3.89
CA VAL A 241 11.29 3.75 -4.92
C VAL A 241 11.57 5.15 -4.37
N THR A 242 10.69 5.71 -3.52
CA THR A 242 10.95 6.99 -2.84
C THR A 242 12.11 6.94 -1.86
N SER A 243 12.38 5.77 -1.27
CA SER A 243 13.49 5.57 -0.33
C SER A 243 14.84 5.33 -1.01
N ALA A 244 14.94 5.41 -2.34
CA ALA A 244 16.16 5.12 -3.09
C ALA A 244 17.40 5.90 -2.62
N GLU A 245 17.24 7.14 -2.18
CA GLU A 245 18.34 7.97 -1.63
C GLU A 245 18.96 7.40 -0.34
N GLU A 246 18.18 6.66 0.45
CA GLU A 246 18.62 6.07 1.72
C GLU A 246 19.15 4.63 1.58
N VAL A 247 19.11 4.07 0.37
CA VAL A 247 19.49 2.67 0.11
C VAL A 247 20.97 2.55 -0.22
N LYS A 248 21.63 1.57 0.41
CA LYS A 248 22.98 1.15 0.05
C LYS A 248 22.92 0.30 -1.22
N ASP A 249 23.53 0.72 -2.32
CA ASP A 249 23.48 0.00 -3.61
C ASP A 249 22.03 -0.16 -4.15
N PRO A 250 21.35 0.95 -4.53
CA PRO A 250 19.97 0.93 -4.97
C PRO A 250 19.76 0.09 -6.24
N GLN A 251 20.78 -0.01 -7.11
CA GLN A 251 20.74 -0.77 -8.36
C GLN A 251 20.41 -2.24 -8.15
N ARG A 252 20.98 -2.85 -7.12
CA ARG A 252 20.72 -4.27 -6.82
C ARG A 252 19.61 -4.45 -5.78
N LYS A 253 19.54 -3.58 -4.77
CA LYS A 253 18.67 -3.82 -3.60
C LYS A 253 17.22 -3.40 -3.80
N LEU A 254 16.95 -2.37 -4.60
CA LEU A 254 15.56 -1.96 -4.88
C LEU A 254 14.78 -3.05 -5.62
N PRO A 255 15.30 -3.64 -6.74
CA PRO A 255 14.58 -4.74 -7.41
C PRO A 255 14.34 -5.93 -6.48
N ILE A 256 15.34 -6.33 -5.68
CA ILE A 256 15.19 -7.43 -4.72
C ILE A 256 14.09 -7.12 -3.70
N GLY A 257 14.11 -5.92 -3.10
CA GLY A 257 13.12 -5.50 -2.13
C GLY A 257 11.69 -5.53 -2.69
N ILE A 258 11.51 -5.04 -3.92
CA ILE A 258 10.22 -5.03 -4.63
C ILE A 258 9.73 -6.46 -4.90
N ILE A 259 10.54 -7.28 -5.57
CA ILE A 259 10.13 -8.63 -5.98
C ILE A 259 9.82 -9.49 -4.76
N VAL A 260 10.71 -9.49 -3.75
CA VAL A 260 10.54 -10.31 -2.55
C VAL A 260 9.29 -9.87 -1.78
N SER A 261 9.05 -8.55 -1.65
CA SER A 261 7.85 -8.05 -0.97
C SER A 261 6.57 -8.47 -1.71
N LEU A 262 6.54 -8.35 -3.04
CA LEU A 262 5.39 -8.73 -3.85
C LEU A 262 5.10 -10.24 -3.75
N ILE A 263 6.13 -11.09 -3.84
CA ILE A 263 5.97 -12.55 -3.71
C ILE A 263 5.37 -12.91 -2.35
N ILE A 264 5.94 -12.37 -1.26
CA ILE A 264 5.49 -12.67 0.10
C ILE A 264 4.05 -12.19 0.30
N VAL A 265 3.69 -10.98 -0.15
CA VAL A 265 2.32 -10.48 -0.01
C VAL A 265 1.35 -11.30 -0.83
N THR A 266 1.72 -11.67 -2.06
CA THR A 266 0.85 -12.46 -2.94
C THR A 266 0.57 -13.82 -2.31
N ALA A 267 1.60 -14.52 -1.85
CA ALA A 267 1.45 -15.79 -1.15
C ALA A 267 0.53 -15.65 0.08
N ASN A 268 0.78 -14.66 0.94
CA ASN A 268 -0.04 -14.41 2.13
C ASN A 268 -1.50 -14.07 1.79
N SER A 269 -1.72 -13.27 0.75
CA SER A 269 -3.04 -12.83 0.32
C SER A 269 -3.85 -14.01 -0.24
N THR A 270 -3.23 -14.82 -1.09
CA THR A 270 -3.83 -16.03 -1.66
C THR A 270 -4.26 -16.99 -0.56
N VAL A 271 -3.37 -17.31 0.39
CA VAL A 271 -3.70 -18.23 1.49
C VAL A 271 -4.86 -17.68 2.31
N ARG A 272 -4.85 -16.38 2.64
CA ARG A 272 -5.92 -15.74 3.41
C ARG A 272 -7.27 -15.73 2.69
N ILE A 273 -7.30 -15.51 1.38
CA ILE A 273 -8.54 -15.50 0.59
C ILE A 273 -9.26 -16.86 0.64
N PHE A 274 -8.52 -17.96 0.56
CA PHE A 274 -9.10 -19.31 0.67
C PHE A 274 -9.77 -19.58 2.03
N HIS A 275 -9.43 -18.79 3.05
CA HIS A 275 -10.05 -18.87 4.39
C HIS A 275 -11.29 -17.97 4.52
N ILE A 276 -11.30 -16.81 3.87
CA ILE A 276 -12.37 -15.82 4.01
C ILE A 276 -13.61 -16.20 3.19
N SER A 277 -13.52 -17.12 2.23
CA SER A 277 -14.66 -17.57 1.43
C SER A 277 -15.76 -18.22 2.31
N LYS A 278 -16.66 -17.37 2.78
CA LYS A 278 -17.93 -17.60 3.48
C LYS A 278 -18.82 -16.38 3.27
#